data_AF-I7BJ24-F1
#
_entry.id   AF-I7BJ24-F1
#
_cell.length_a   1.000
_cell.length_b   1.000
_cell.length_c   1.000
_cell.angle_alpha   90.00
_cell.angle_beta   90.00
_cell.angle_gamma   90.00
#
_symmetry.space_group_name_H-M   'P 1'
#
loop_
_entity.id
_entity.type
_entity.pdbx_description
1 polymer ?
#
loop_
_entity_poly.entity_id
_entity_poly.type
_entity_poly.pdbx_seq_one_letter_code
_entity_poly.pdbx_strand_id
1 'polypeptide(L)'
;MTDPNATDADGAAGKQPRDATADQTAGDLPRGVVDDVERLTRLERTAVDENEIAAYEERRDELLDDHDFTARIRDDDGDAVLVCHPEEWHEDGVIRTDRIEDIDRAVEIPLEGTADPDDWESVNDHNRDLVAAVREAHGDVHGDNAALLADFAGNHYAKPMESLTSAELAEFGTEYVIRNAWPSEKQRDVLAESTKLVFETADEPVPEIQF
;
A
#
# COMPACT_ATOMS: atom_id res chain seq x y z
N MET A 1 -57.96 2.53 -34.69
CA MET A 1 -57.60 2.69 -33.27
C MET A 1 -56.10 2.72 -33.25
N THR A 2 -55.58 3.89 -32.90
CA THR A 2 -54.18 4.30 -33.06
C THR A 2 -53.45 3.93 -31.78
N ASP A 3 -52.36 3.16 -31.89
CA ASP A 3 -51.36 3.04 -30.83
C ASP A 3 -50.57 4.35 -30.73
N PRO A 4 -50.47 4.98 -29.55
CA PRO A 4 -49.53 6.06 -29.33
C PRO A 4 -48.63 5.75 -28.12
N ASN A 5 -47.37 5.41 -28.38
CA ASN A 5 -46.23 6.23 -27.94
C ASN A 5 -44.92 5.51 -28.19
N ALA A 6 -44.22 5.96 -29.23
CA ALA A 6 -42.80 6.23 -29.09
C ALA A 6 -42.68 7.60 -28.41
N THR A 7 -41.89 7.71 -27.35
CA THR A 7 -41.29 8.99 -26.99
C THR A 7 -39.89 8.77 -26.43
N ASP A 8 -39.01 9.58 -27.00
CA ASP A 8 -37.57 9.66 -26.88
C ASP A 8 -37.01 9.88 -25.48
N ALA A 9 -35.70 9.65 -25.44
CA ALA A 9 -34.76 9.96 -24.39
C ALA A 9 -34.78 11.43 -23.91
N ASP A 10 -34.66 11.59 -22.60
CA ASP A 10 -33.89 12.63 -21.90
C ASP A 10 -33.74 12.12 -20.46
N GLY A 11 -32.55 11.96 -19.88
CA GLY A 11 -31.51 12.98 -19.82
C GLY A 11 -31.49 13.56 -18.40
N ALA A 12 -31.12 12.75 -17.40
CA ALA A 12 -30.71 13.24 -16.07
C ALA A 12 -29.98 12.11 -15.31
N ALA A 13 -28.88 11.62 -15.87
CA ALA A 13 -27.83 11.07 -15.02
C ALA A 13 -27.34 12.23 -14.16
N GLY A 14 -27.81 12.29 -12.92
CA GLY A 14 -27.29 13.17 -11.89
C GLY A 14 -25.81 12.85 -11.74
N LYS A 15 -24.99 13.60 -12.46
CA LYS A 15 -23.54 13.58 -12.33
C LYS A 15 -23.26 14.21 -10.97
N GLN A 16 -23.26 13.38 -9.93
CA GLN A 16 -22.70 13.80 -8.66
C GLN A 16 -21.22 14.13 -8.89
N PRO A 17 -20.73 15.26 -8.35
CA PRO A 17 -19.35 15.66 -8.54
C PRO A 17 -18.45 14.60 -7.91
N ARG A 18 -17.48 14.12 -8.70
CA ARG A 18 -16.37 13.30 -8.22
C ARG A 18 -15.39 14.27 -7.57
N ASP A 19 -15.57 14.54 -6.28
CA ASP A 19 -14.63 15.34 -5.49
C ASP A 19 -14.76 14.97 -3.99
N ALA A 20 -14.56 13.69 -3.68
CA ALA A 20 -14.63 13.16 -2.32
C ALA A 20 -13.54 12.10 -2.11
N THR A 21 -12.28 12.49 -2.24
CA THR A 21 -11.14 11.63 -1.85
C THR A 21 -10.31 12.24 -0.71
N ALA A 22 -10.79 13.30 -0.06
CA ALA A 22 -10.05 13.99 1.01
C ALA A 22 -10.71 13.90 2.41
N ASP A 23 -11.86 13.26 2.57
CA ASP A 23 -12.67 13.36 3.82
C ASP A 23 -13.13 12.00 4.37
N GLN A 24 -12.44 10.91 4.02
CA GLN A 24 -12.64 9.65 4.72
C GLN A 24 -11.63 9.56 5.86
N THR A 25 -12.11 9.30 7.08
CA THR A 25 -11.27 9.08 8.26
C THR A 25 -11.14 7.58 8.52
N ALA A 26 -10.03 7.18 9.15
CA ALA A 26 -9.89 5.90 9.84
C ALA A 26 -9.66 6.23 11.31
N GLY A 27 -10.61 5.86 12.18
CA GLY A 27 -10.72 6.48 13.51
C GLY A 27 -10.87 8.00 13.41
N ASP A 28 -10.09 8.73 14.21
CA ASP A 28 -10.04 10.20 14.18
C ASP A 28 -8.96 10.76 13.23
N LEU A 29 -8.17 9.91 12.56
CA LEU A 29 -7.14 10.35 11.61
C LEU A 29 -7.69 10.42 10.17
N PRO A 30 -7.33 11.46 9.39
CA PRO A 30 -7.60 11.48 7.95
C PRO A 30 -6.90 10.30 7.26
N ARG A 31 -7.55 9.63 6.29
CA ARG A 31 -6.96 8.48 5.60
C ARG A 31 -5.60 8.79 4.95
N GLY A 32 -5.44 9.95 4.32
CA GLY A 32 -4.15 10.32 3.73
C GLY A 32 -3.01 10.43 4.75
N VAL A 33 -3.32 10.79 6.00
CA VAL A 33 -2.34 10.80 7.10
C VAL A 33 -1.98 9.38 7.51
N VAL A 34 -2.98 8.49 7.59
CA VAL A 34 -2.78 7.05 7.86
C VAL A 34 -1.89 6.42 6.80
N ASP A 35 -2.14 6.69 5.52
CA ASP A 35 -1.36 6.18 4.40
C ASP A 35 0.10 6.66 4.47
N ASP A 36 0.33 7.94 4.77
CA ASP A 36 1.68 8.49 4.90
C ASP A 36 2.43 7.93 6.13
N VAL A 37 1.74 7.76 7.25
CA VAL A 37 2.31 7.18 8.48
C VAL A 37 2.68 5.71 8.28
N GLU A 38 1.82 4.94 7.59
CA GLU A 38 2.11 3.56 7.17
C GLU A 38 3.36 3.53 6.29
N ARG A 39 3.40 4.37 5.24
CA ARG A 39 4.51 4.44 4.29
C ARG A 39 5.82 4.77 5.01
N LEU A 40 5.85 5.83 5.82
CA LEU A 40 7.04 6.22 6.60
C LEU A 40 7.51 5.10 7.52
N THR A 41 6.59 4.37 8.15
CA THR A 41 6.95 3.24 9.02
C THR A 41 7.53 2.07 8.23
N ARG A 42 7.02 1.78 7.03
CA ARG A 42 7.63 0.76 6.15
C ARG A 42 9.02 1.18 5.67
N LEU A 43 9.20 2.47 5.35
CA LEU A 43 10.50 3.04 4.98
C LEU A 43 11.52 2.91 6.11
N GLU A 44 11.15 3.29 7.33
CA GLU A 44 11.97 3.14 8.53
C GLU A 44 12.43 1.69 8.72
N ARG A 45 11.52 0.72 8.61
CA ARG A 45 11.81 -0.71 8.80
C ARG A 45 12.71 -1.31 7.72
N THR A 46 12.76 -0.70 6.54
CA THR A 46 13.50 -1.22 5.37
C THR A 46 14.85 -0.51 5.19
N ALA A 47 14.98 0.71 5.70
CA ALA A 47 16.19 1.50 5.59
C ALA A 47 17.38 0.85 6.32
N VAL A 48 18.57 0.98 5.72
CA VAL A 48 19.83 0.49 6.28
C VAL A 48 20.71 1.60 6.85
N ASP A 49 20.46 2.85 6.44
CA ASP A 49 21.17 4.03 6.93
C ASP A 49 20.47 4.58 8.18
N GLU A 50 21.22 4.70 9.29
CA GLU A 50 20.68 5.17 10.57
C GLU A 50 20.10 6.59 10.50
N ASN A 51 20.60 7.45 9.60
CA ASN A 51 20.06 8.79 9.43
C ASN A 51 18.74 8.78 8.64
N GLU A 52 18.58 7.87 7.67
CA GLU A 52 17.31 7.69 6.98
C GLU A 52 16.24 7.13 7.92
N ILE A 53 16.59 6.12 8.72
CA ILE A 53 15.71 5.57 9.76
C ILE A 53 15.21 6.69 10.69
N ALA A 54 16.13 7.48 11.26
CA ALA A 54 15.77 8.57 12.17
C ALA A 54 14.93 9.66 11.49
N ALA A 55 15.21 9.98 10.21
CA ALA A 55 14.44 10.97 9.46
C ALA A 55 13.01 10.50 9.16
N TYR A 56 12.80 9.22 8.87
CA TYR A 56 11.46 8.66 8.68
C TYR A 56 10.68 8.62 10.00
N GLU A 57 11.33 8.24 11.10
CA GLU A 57 10.75 8.26 12.45
C GLU A 57 10.34 9.69 12.85
N GLU A 58 11.24 10.66 12.74
CA GLU A 58 10.97 12.07 13.08
C GLU A 58 9.81 12.62 12.25
N ARG A 59 9.80 12.38 10.94
CA ARG A 59 8.72 12.85 10.06
C ARG A 59 7.38 12.21 10.38
N ARG A 60 7.36 10.92 10.76
CA ARG A 60 6.13 10.24 11.17
C ARG A 60 5.60 10.85 12.47
N ASP A 61 6.48 11.08 13.43
CA ASP A 61 6.12 11.62 14.74
C ASP A 61 5.62 13.07 14.63
N GLU A 62 6.28 13.92 13.82
CA GLU A 62 5.81 15.27 13.49
C GLU A 62 4.41 15.25 12.84
N LEU A 63 4.18 14.33 11.91
CA LEU A 63 2.89 14.20 11.22
C LEU A 63 1.77 13.75 12.19
N LEU A 64 2.06 12.89 13.16
CA LEU A 64 1.08 12.47 14.16
C LEU A 64 0.83 13.53 15.23
N ASP A 65 1.86 14.28 15.61
CA ASP A 65 1.77 15.39 16.58
C ASP A 65 0.82 16.49 16.10
N ASP A 66 0.83 16.81 14.79
CA ASP A 66 -0.12 17.73 14.15
C ASP A 66 -1.60 17.33 14.34
N HIS A 67 -1.86 16.08 14.73
CA HIS A 67 -3.18 15.53 14.98
C HIS A 67 -3.44 15.15 16.45
N ASP A 68 -2.54 15.46 17.39
CA ASP A 68 -2.56 15.01 18.80
C ASP A 68 -2.50 13.46 18.93
N PHE A 69 -1.77 12.80 18.04
CA PHE A 69 -1.57 11.34 18.03
C PHE A 69 -0.10 10.97 18.26
N THR A 70 0.12 9.73 18.67
CA THR A 70 1.44 9.08 18.67
C THR A 70 1.28 7.62 18.25
N ALA A 71 2.39 6.91 18.02
CA ALA A 71 2.36 5.55 17.51
C ALA A 71 3.26 4.59 18.29
N ARG A 72 2.91 3.30 18.20
CA ARG A 72 3.76 2.19 18.63
C ARG A 72 3.59 1.00 17.70
N ILE A 73 4.63 0.19 17.56
CA ILE A 73 4.56 -1.07 16.82
C ILE A 73 4.29 -2.22 17.80
N ARG A 74 3.26 -3.02 17.51
CA ARG A 74 3.01 -4.31 18.14
C ARG A 74 3.45 -5.39 17.16
N ASP A 75 4.45 -6.18 17.54
CA ASP A 75 4.94 -7.31 16.75
C ASP A 75 4.57 -8.61 17.47
N ASP A 76 3.60 -9.34 16.91
CA ASP A 76 3.17 -10.67 17.35
C ASP A 76 3.49 -11.68 16.23
N ASP A 77 4.55 -12.48 16.43
CA ASP A 77 4.92 -13.61 15.58
C ASP A 77 4.99 -13.32 14.05
N GLY A 78 5.38 -12.11 13.64
CA GLY A 78 5.54 -11.73 12.22
C GLY A 78 4.33 -11.06 11.58
N ASP A 79 3.31 -10.73 12.37
CA ASP A 79 2.18 -9.87 11.96
C ASP A 79 2.35 -8.48 12.61
N ALA A 80 3.36 -7.73 12.18
CA ALA A 80 3.61 -6.41 12.76
C ALA A 80 2.44 -5.45 12.46
N VAL A 81 1.91 -4.81 13.52
CA VAL A 81 0.84 -3.81 13.45
C VAL A 81 1.33 -2.49 14.02
N LEU A 82 1.24 -1.44 13.22
CA LEU A 82 1.40 -0.06 13.68
C LEU A 82 0.10 0.41 14.32
N VAL A 83 0.18 0.86 15.58
CA VAL A 83 -0.97 1.36 16.33
C VAL A 83 -0.80 2.85 16.56
N CYS A 84 -1.58 3.66 15.86
CA CYS A 84 -1.68 5.10 16.06
C CYS A 84 -2.81 5.39 17.04
N HIS A 85 -2.53 6.10 18.13
CA HIS A 85 -3.53 6.41 19.13
C HIS A 85 -3.35 7.83 19.69
N PRO A 86 -4.42 8.46 20.22
CA PRO A 86 -4.33 9.79 20.81
C PRO A 86 -3.23 9.89 21.87
N GLU A 87 -2.50 11.01 21.87
CA GLU A 87 -1.42 11.26 22.84
C GLU A 87 -1.99 11.37 24.25
N GLU A 88 -3.21 11.89 24.42
CA GLU A 88 -3.87 12.06 25.72
C GLU A 88 -4.05 10.75 26.51
N TRP A 89 -3.98 9.59 25.85
CA TRP A 89 -4.01 8.28 26.49
C TRP A 89 -2.74 8.00 27.31
N HIS A 90 -1.66 8.73 27.07
CA HIS A 90 -0.41 8.61 27.80
C HIS A 90 -0.34 9.51 29.03
N GLU A 91 0.33 9.00 30.05
CA GLU A 91 0.85 9.77 31.17
C GLU A 91 2.28 9.28 31.44
N ASP A 92 3.25 10.19 31.44
CA ASP A 92 4.68 9.87 31.60
C ASP A 92 5.18 8.78 30.63
N GLY A 93 4.71 8.80 29.37
CA GLY A 93 5.09 7.84 28.31
C GLY A 93 4.49 6.44 28.47
N VAL A 94 3.49 6.28 29.34
CA VAL A 94 2.78 5.01 29.54
C VAL A 94 1.30 5.17 29.25
N ILE A 95 0.74 4.24 28.47
CA ILE A 95 -0.71 4.18 28.20
C ILE A 95 -1.47 3.96 29.51
N ARG A 96 -2.39 4.88 29.80
CA ARG A 96 -3.32 4.84 30.93
C ARG A 96 -4.68 4.36 30.45
N THR A 97 -4.98 3.08 30.68
CA THR A 97 -6.26 2.49 30.24
C THR A 97 -7.49 3.20 30.84
N ASP A 98 -7.34 3.85 31.99
CA ASP A 98 -8.38 4.67 32.62
C ASP A 98 -8.69 5.99 31.88
N ARG A 99 -7.82 6.42 30.96
CA ARG A 99 -8.01 7.59 30.08
C ARG A 99 -8.59 7.23 28.70
N ILE A 100 -8.73 5.94 28.40
CA ILE A 100 -9.30 5.49 27.13
C ILE A 100 -10.82 5.41 27.28
N GLU A 101 -11.51 6.47 26.85
CA GLU A 101 -12.97 6.52 26.84
C GLU A 101 -13.57 5.81 25.62
N ASP A 102 -12.85 5.87 24.49
CA ASP A 102 -13.26 5.31 23.21
C ASP A 102 -12.04 4.75 22.48
N ILE A 103 -12.00 3.44 22.29
CA ILE A 103 -10.89 2.74 21.61
C ILE A 103 -10.97 2.89 20.09
N ASP A 104 -12.14 3.20 19.53
CA ASP A 104 -12.36 3.31 18.09
C ASP A 104 -11.66 4.55 17.49
N ARG A 105 -11.15 5.44 18.34
CA ARG A 105 -10.31 6.58 17.95
C ARG A 105 -8.91 6.17 17.48
N ALA A 106 -8.42 5.01 17.91
CA ALA A 106 -7.13 4.50 17.46
C ALA A 106 -7.23 3.86 16.08
N VAL A 107 -6.10 3.84 15.37
CA VAL A 107 -5.95 3.20 14.06
C VAL A 107 -4.93 2.08 14.19
N GLU A 108 -5.32 0.88 13.81
CA GLU A 108 -4.41 -0.27 13.67
C GLU A 108 -4.13 -0.52 12.19
N ILE A 109 -2.85 -0.49 11.81
CA ILE A 109 -2.39 -0.60 10.43
C ILE A 109 -1.50 -1.85 10.33
N PRO A 110 -1.95 -2.92 9.64
CA PRO A 110 -1.10 -4.07 9.36
C PRO A 110 0.07 -3.67 8.46
N LEU A 111 1.30 -3.90 8.92
CA LEU A 111 2.51 -3.63 8.13
C LEU A 111 2.86 -4.80 7.20
N GLU A 112 2.32 -5.98 7.48
CA GLU A 112 2.56 -7.25 6.79
C GLU A 112 1.22 -7.96 6.51
N GLY A 113 1.23 -8.93 5.58
CA GLY A 113 0.04 -9.72 5.24
C GLY A 113 -0.86 -9.06 4.18
N THR A 114 -2.02 -9.66 3.90
CA THR A 114 -2.95 -9.20 2.85
C THR A 114 -3.61 -7.88 3.22
N ALA A 115 -3.70 -6.95 2.26
CA ALA A 115 -4.52 -5.75 2.36
C ALA A 115 -6.02 -6.06 2.14
N ASP A 116 -6.86 -5.01 2.19
CA ASP A 116 -8.31 -5.14 2.09
C ASP A 116 -8.72 -5.68 0.70
N PRO A 117 -9.40 -6.86 0.64
CA PRO A 117 -9.86 -7.42 -0.63
C PRO A 117 -10.93 -6.58 -1.34
N ASP A 118 -11.60 -5.64 -0.66
CA ASP A 118 -12.60 -4.77 -1.28
C ASP A 118 -11.96 -3.68 -2.18
N ASP A 119 -10.65 -3.41 -2.05
CA ASP A 119 -9.90 -2.44 -2.86
C ASP A 119 -9.26 -3.05 -4.13
N TRP A 120 -9.56 -4.31 -4.45
CA TRP A 120 -8.88 -5.08 -5.49
C TRP A 120 -8.88 -4.42 -6.88
N GLU A 121 -9.97 -3.76 -7.29
CA GLU A 121 -10.06 -3.10 -8.60
C GLU A 121 -9.09 -1.90 -8.68
N SER A 122 -9.06 -1.06 -7.64
CA SER A 122 -8.16 0.10 -7.57
C SER A 122 -6.69 -0.33 -7.56
N VAL A 123 -6.37 -1.36 -6.78
CA VAL A 123 -5.02 -1.93 -6.71
C VAL A 123 -4.61 -2.54 -8.05
N ASN A 124 -5.51 -3.29 -8.70
CA ASN A 124 -5.21 -3.87 -10.00
C ASN A 124 -4.95 -2.78 -11.05
N ASP A 125 -5.80 -1.75 -11.11
CA ASP A 125 -5.64 -0.65 -12.07
C ASP A 125 -4.31 0.08 -11.89
N HIS A 126 -3.97 0.44 -10.65
CA HIS A 126 -2.68 1.06 -10.31
C HIS A 126 -1.48 0.18 -10.73
N ASN A 127 -1.56 -1.11 -10.41
CA ASN A 127 -0.51 -2.06 -10.80
C ASN A 127 -0.38 -2.18 -12.33
N ARG A 128 -1.48 -2.13 -13.09
CA ARG A 128 -1.42 -2.16 -14.56
C ARG A 128 -0.82 -0.90 -15.15
N ASP A 129 -1.10 0.26 -14.59
CA ASP A 129 -0.48 1.51 -14.99
C ASP A 129 1.04 1.48 -14.78
N LEU A 130 1.49 0.97 -13.63
CA LEU A 130 2.91 0.83 -13.32
C LEU A 130 3.60 -0.20 -14.24
N VAL A 131 2.94 -1.32 -14.56
CA VAL A 131 3.42 -2.28 -15.58
C VAL A 131 3.60 -1.62 -16.94
N ALA A 132 2.64 -0.79 -17.36
CA ALA A 132 2.69 -0.10 -18.64
C ALA A 132 3.88 0.89 -18.67
N ALA A 133 4.08 1.65 -17.60
CA ALA A 133 5.21 2.58 -17.46
C ALA A 133 6.56 1.86 -17.52
N VAL A 134 6.73 0.75 -16.79
CA VAL A 134 7.96 -0.06 -16.83
C VAL A 134 8.20 -0.61 -18.24
N ARG A 135 7.15 -1.10 -18.91
CA ARG A 135 7.26 -1.60 -20.29
C ARG A 135 7.68 -0.51 -21.25
N GLU A 136 7.10 0.68 -21.14
CA GLU A 136 7.43 1.82 -22.00
C GLU A 136 8.89 2.26 -21.83
N ALA A 137 9.35 2.36 -20.58
CA ALA A 137 10.69 2.86 -20.27
C ALA A 137 11.81 1.81 -20.48
N HIS A 138 11.54 0.53 -20.17
CA HIS A 138 12.57 -0.51 -20.08
C HIS A 138 12.37 -1.67 -21.07
N GLY A 139 11.23 -1.74 -21.75
CA GLY A 139 10.94 -2.71 -22.79
C GLY A 139 10.19 -3.96 -22.31
N ASP A 140 9.83 -4.81 -23.28
CA ASP A 140 8.86 -5.90 -23.08
C ASP A 140 9.26 -6.91 -22.02
N VAL A 141 10.53 -7.30 -21.93
CA VAL A 141 10.96 -8.33 -20.95
C VAL A 141 10.75 -7.83 -19.51
N HIS A 142 11.06 -6.56 -19.25
CA HIS A 142 10.85 -5.94 -17.94
C HIS A 142 9.36 -5.72 -17.68
N GLY A 143 8.60 -5.27 -18.69
CA GLY A 143 7.14 -5.15 -18.60
C GLY A 143 6.42 -6.48 -18.36
N ASP A 144 6.89 -7.57 -18.96
CA ASP A 144 6.32 -8.91 -18.74
C ASP A 144 6.63 -9.41 -17.33
N ASN A 145 7.83 -9.17 -16.80
CA ASN A 145 8.18 -9.49 -15.40
C ASN A 145 7.40 -8.62 -14.41
N ALA A 146 7.23 -7.32 -14.68
CA ALA A 146 6.38 -6.46 -13.87
C ALA A 146 4.92 -6.96 -13.87
N ALA A 147 4.42 -7.46 -15.00
CA ALA A 147 3.08 -8.04 -15.06
C ALA A 147 2.94 -9.29 -14.17
N LEU A 148 3.98 -10.13 -14.09
CA LEU A 148 4.00 -11.27 -13.15
C LEU A 148 3.96 -10.79 -11.69
N LEU A 149 4.70 -9.73 -11.37
CA LEU A 149 4.69 -9.13 -10.03
C LEU A 149 3.31 -8.54 -9.70
N ALA A 150 2.67 -7.85 -10.65
CA ALA A 150 1.32 -7.32 -10.49
C ALA A 150 0.29 -8.43 -10.23
N ASP A 151 0.39 -9.55 -10.95
CA ASP A 151 -0.49 -10.71 -10.75
C ASP A 151 -0.27 -11.34 -9.36
N PHE A 152 0.97 -11.41 -8.89
CA PHE A 152 1.28 -11.86 -7.54
C PHE A 152 0.73 -10.90 -6.49
N ALA A 153 1.12 -9.63 -6.53
CA ALA A 153 0.77 -8.61 -5.56
C ALA A 153 -0.76 -8.45 -5.43
N GLY A 154 -1.45 -8.33 -6.56
CA GLY A 154 -2.90 -8.13 -6.60
C GLY A 154 -3.68 -9.38 -6.16
N ASN A 155 -3.27 -10.58 -6.57
CA ASN A 155 -4.05 -11.80 -6.27
C ASN A 155 -3.70 -12.44 -4.93
N HIS A 156 -2.46 -12.32 -4.46
CA HIS A 156 -2.02 -12.96 -3.21
C HIS A 156 -2.08 -12.02 -2.02
N TYR A 157 -1.89 -10.71 -2.24
CA TYR A 157 -1.83 -9.73 -1.15
C TYR A 157 -2.85 -8.60 -1.28
N ALA A 158 -3.54 -8.44 -2.41
CA ALA A 158 -4.35 -7.26 -2.71
C ALA A 158 -3.57 -5.94 -2.52
N LYS A 159 -2.27 -5.93 -2.83
CA LYS A 159 -1.37 -4.77 -2.62
C LYS A 159 -0.89 -4.12 -3.92
N PRO A 160 -0.58 -2.81 -3.90
CA PRO A 160 0.32 -2.20 -4.86
C PRO A 160 1.67 -2.94 -4.90
N MET A 161 2.28 -3.09 -6.08
CA MET A 161 3.54 -3.83 -6.22
C MET A 161 4.69 -3.25 -5.39
N GLU A 162 4.76 -1.92 -5.34
CA GLU A 162 5.76 -1.14 -4.60
C GLU A 162 5.54 -1.13 -3.09
N SER A 163 4.45 -1.73 -2.60
CA SER A 163 4.19 -1.94 -1.17
C SER A 163 4.59 -3.33 -0.67
N LEU A 164 5.11 -4.20 -1.54
CA LEU A 164 5.55 -5.54 -1.15
C LEU A 164 6.80 -5.49 -0.28
N THR A 165 6.82 -6.30 0.78
CA THR A 165 7.97 -6.41 1.69
C THR A 165 9.08 -7.31 1.10
N SER A 166 10.29 -7.26 1.68
CA SER A 166 11.39 -8.15 1.30
C SER A 166 11.01 -9.64 1.37
N ALA A 167 10.21 -10.03 2.37
CA ALA A 167 9.76 -11.41 2.54
C ALA A 167 8.76 -11.82 1.46
N GLU A 168 7.80 -10.94 1.15
CA GLU A 168 6.81 -11.17 0.08
C GLU A 168 7.49 -11.22 -1.30
N LEU A 169 8.52 -10.40 -1.54
CA LEU A 169 9.33 -10.47 -2.76
C LEU A 169 10.17 -11.75 -2.85
N ALA A 170 10.72 -12.24 -1.73
CA ALA A 170 11.41 -13.53 -1.69
C ALA A 170 10.44 -14.68 -2.06
N GLU A 171 9.21 -14.65 -1.55
CA GLU A 171 8.15 -15.60 -1.94
C GLU A 171 7.83 -15.49 -3.44
N PHE A 172 7.70 -14.26 -3.96
CA PHE A 172 7.46 -14.03 -5.39
C PHE A 172 8.50 -14.75 -6.25
N GLY A 173 9.79 -14.48 -6.02
CA GLY A 173 10.87 -15.00 -6.87
C GLY A 173 11.14 -16.50 -6.67
N THR A 174 11.12 -16.97 -5.42
CA THR A 174 11.51 -18.36 -5.10
C THR A 174 10.35 -19.34 -5.14
N GLU A 175 9.10 -18.90 -4.99
CA GLU A 175 7.93 -19.78 -4.97
C GLU A 175 6.98 -19.49 -6.13
N TYR A 176 6.44 -18.27 -6.19
CA TYR A 176 5.36 -17.95 -7.12
C TYR A 176 5.80 -18.09 -8.58
N VAL A 177 6.93 -17.48 -8.94
CA VAL A 177 7.43 -17.48 -10.32
C VAL A 177 7.74 -18.90 -10.80
N ILE A 178 8.30 -19.74 -9.92
CA ILE A 178 8.65 -21.13 -10.24
C ILE A 178 7.40 -21.99 -10.43
N ARG A 179 6.36 -21.79 -9.61
CA ARG A 179 5.17 -22.65 -9.60
C ARG A 179 4.11 -22.21 -10.62
N ASN A 180 3.97 -20.91 -10.86
CA ASN A 180 2.79 -20.35 -11.53
C ASN A 180 3.09 -19.62 -12.85
N ALA A 181 4.25 -18.95 -12.97
CA ALA A 181 4.49 -18.00 -14.06
C ALA A 181 5.21 -18.58 -15.29
N TRP A 182 5.99 -19.66 -15.12
CA TRP A 182 6.76 -20.30 -16.21
C TRP A 182 7.53 -19.32 -17.12
N PRO A 183 8.36 -18.42 -16.54
CA PRO A 183 9.06 -17.37 -17.30
C PRO A 183 10.05 -17.95 -18.31
N SER A 184 10.27 -17.20 -19.39
CA SER A 184 11.38 -17.45 -20.32
C SER A 184 12.75 -17.33 -19.63
N GLU A 185 13.79 -17.85 -20.27
CA GLU A 185 15.17 -17.69 -19.78
C GLU A 185 15.54 -16.21 -19.59
N LYS A 186 15.23 -15.36 -20.57
CA LYS A 186 15.48 -13.92 -20.48
C LYS A 186 14.76 -13.27 -19.30
N GLN A 187 13.50 -13.64 -19.06
CA GLN A 187 12.71 -13.13 -17.94
C GLN A 187 13.33 -13.54 -16.60
N ARG A 188 13.79 -14.79 -16.47
CA ARG A 188 14.47 -15.26 -15.24
C ARG A 188 15.77 -14.51 -15.00
N ASP A 189 16.59 -14.32 -16.02
CA ASP A 189 17.90 -13.68 -15.91
C ASP A 189 17.82 -12.23 -15.43
N VAL A 190 16.69 -11.56 -15.69
CA VAL A 190 16.47 -10.14 -15.32
C VAL A 190 15.35 -9.96 -14.31
N LEU A 191 14.90 -11.02 -13.62
CA LEU A 191 13.74 -10.94 -12.73
C LEU A 191 13.98 -9.94 -11.58
N ALA A 192 15.07 -10.12 -10.84
CA ALA A 192 15.42 -9.22 -9.74
C ALA A 192 15.59 -7.76 -10.22
N GLU A 193 16.24 -7.56 -11.38
CA GLU A 193 16.39 -6.22 -11.96
C GLU A 193 15.04 -5.62 -12.35
N SER A 194 14.15 -6.41 -12.94
CA SER A 194 12.80 -5.95 -13.30
C SER A 194 12.00 -5.54 -12.08
N THR A 195 12.13 -6.28 -10.96
CA THR A 195 11.53 -5.90 -9.69
C THR A 195 12.05 -4.56 -9.21
N LYS A 196 13.37 -4.30 -9.25
CA LYS A 196 13.93 -2.98 -8.88
C LYS A 196 13.34 -1.85 -9.71
N LEU A 197 13.25 -2.06 -11.03
CA LEU A 197 12.70 -1.06 -11.95
C LEU A 197 11.24 -0.70 -11.64
N VAL A 198 10.45 -1.60 -11.06
CA VAL A 198 9.09 -1.29 -10.60
C VAL A 198 9.12 -0.26 -9.47
N PHE A 199 9.91 -0.49 -8.43
CA PHE A 199 10.08 0.45 -7.31
C PHE A 199 10.66 1.79 -7.78
N GLU A 200 11.70 1.77 -8.61
CA GLU A 200 12.28 2.99 -9.18
C GLU A 200 11.27 3.78 -10.03
N THR A 201 10.42 3.10 -10.80
CA THR A 201 9.37 3.76 -11.59
C THR A 201 8.27 4.37 -10.71
N ALA A 202 8.02 3.78 -9.55
CA ALA A 202 7.10 4.29 -8.53
C ALA A 202 7.72 5.40 -7.65
N ASP A 203 9.00 5.72 -7.84
CA ASP A 203 9.78 6.62 -6.96
C ASP A 203 9.81 6.13 -5.50
N GLU A 204 9.76 4.81 -5.30
CA GLU A 204 9.82 4.15 -4.00
C GLU A 204 11.19 3.47 -3.81
N PRO A 205 11.71 3.42 -2.57
CA PRO A 205 12.96 2.74 -2.30
C PRO A 205 12.80 1.24 -2.43
N VAL A 206 13.84 0.61 -2.96
CA VAL A 206 13.87 -0.81 -3.21
C VAL A 206 14.15 -1.57 -1.91
N PRO A 207 13.25 -2.45 -1.44
CA PRO A 207 13.53 -3.34 -0.32
C PRO A 207 14.62 -4.36 -0.69
N GLU A 208 15.15 -5.08 0.31
CA GLU A 208 16.16 -6.10 0.03
C GLU A 208 15.58 -7.23 -0.82
N ILE A 209 16.09 -7.41 -2.04
CA ILE A 209 15.68 -8.48 -2.95
C ILE A 209 16.55 -9.71 -2.72
N GLN A 210 15.94 -10.82 -2.29
CA GLN A 210 16.61 -12.07 -1.99
C GLN A 210 16.04 -13.26 -2.79
N PHE A 211 16.33 -13.35 -4.09
CA PHE A 211 16.03 -14.53 -4.92
C PHE A 211 16.87 -14.61 -6.21
#